data_AF-A0A920UKA2-F1
#
_entry.id   AF-A0A920UKA2-F1
#
_cell.length_a   1.000
_cell.length_b   1.000
_cell.length_c   1.000
_cell.angle_alpha   90.00
_cell.angle_beta   90.00
_cell.angle_gamma   90.00
#
_symmetry.space_group_name_H-M   'P 1'
#
loop_
_entity.id
_entity.type
_entity.pdbx_description
1 polymer ?
#
loop_
_entity_poly.entity_id
_entity_poly.type
_entity_poly.pdbx_seq_one_letter_code
_entity_poly.pdbx_strand_id
1 'polypeptide(L)'
;MFDLNMIEALYEQIPDRVSYARKKIGRPLTLSEKVLYSHLYNNKDLHNYVRGDSYVEFTPDRVAMQDATAQMALLQFIMAGKNKVAVPSTVHCDHLIQAKVDATQDLIVAKETNSEVYNFLESVSNKYGIGFWKPGAGIIHQVVLENYAFPGGMMIGTDSHSVNAGGLGMIAIGVGGADAVDVMAGMQWELKLPKLIGINLIGELEGWTSSKDVILKVAGILSVKGGTGSILEYFGEGAEKLSCTGKGTISNMGAEIGATTSIFSYDHQMEKYLIATGRKKVAEMANSIKDNFRADYEVYTDPELYYDQVITINLSDLEPHLNGPFTPDRATPISEMAKVAAKNNWPTEVKVGLIGSCTNSSYEDISRSASIAKQAVEKGLKTKADFTITPGSEQVRYTIERDGFIKTFNDLGASVFANACGPCIGQWSREGSTKEIKNTIVHSFNRNFAKRADGNPNTHAFVGSPELVTAIAIAGDLTFNPAIDSLKNQDGQPIKLDPPIGVELPEKGFEVEDLGYQEPAEDGKNIELKINPDSDRLQLLDPFNTWDGKNIIGLKLLIKAKGKCTTDHISMAGPWLKYRGI
;
A
#
# COMPACT_ATOMS: atom_id res chain seq x y z
N MET A 1 -2.30 -18.76 13.08
CA MET A 1 -1.23 -17.84 12.62
C MET A 1 -0.72 -18.37 11.31
N PHE A 2 -0.69 -17.56 10.27
CA PHE A 2 -0.21 -17.98 8.96
C PHE A 2 1.31 -18.11 8.94
N ASP A 3 1.83 -19.04 8.13
CA ASP A 3 3.24 -19.18 7.75
C ASP A 3 4.27 -19.34 8.88
N LEU A 4 3.83 -19.64 10.10
CA LEU A 4 4.70 -19.70 11.28
C LEU A 4 5.91 -20.64 11.11
N ASN A 5 5.70 -21.83 10.56
CA ASN A 5 6.79 -22.80 10.35
C ASN A 5 7.85 -22.28 9.35
N MET A 6 7.44 -21.50 8.35
CA MET A 6 8.36 -20.88 7.40
C MET A 6 9.16 -19.75 8.08
N ILE A 7 8.50 -18.92 8.89
CA ILE A 7 9.14 -17.85 9.65
C ILE A 7 10.17 -18.44 10.64
N GLU A 8 9.81 -19.50 11.36
CA GLU A 8 10.71 -20.22 12.27
C GLU A 8 11.97 -20.69 11.54
N ALA A 9 11.81 -21.40 10.42
CA ALA A 9 12.93 -21.92 9.64
C ALA A 9 13.83 -20.81 9.06
N LEU A 10 13.26 -19.66 8.71
CA LEU A 10 14.03 -18.49 8.27
C LEU A 10 14.82 -17.87 9.42
N TYR A 11 14.17 -17.63 10.56
CA TYR A 11 14.79 -16.98 11.72
C TYR A 11 15.94 -17.81 12.32
N GLU A 12 15.87 -19.14 12.26
CA GLU A 12 16.99 -20.02 12.61
C GLU A 12 18.24 -19.78 11.74
N GLN A 13 18.07 -19.32 10.50
CA GLN A 13 19.16 -19.16 9.52
C GLN A 13 19.69 -17.73 9.42
N ILE A 14 18.87 -16.72 9.72
CA ILE A 14 19.23 -15.30 9.56
C ILE A 14 20.52 -14.92 10.29
N PRO A 15 20.75 -15.27 11.58
CA PRO A 15 21.97 -14.88 12.29
C PRO A 15 23.24 -15.34 11.58
N ASP A 16 23.26 -16.58 11.09
CA ASP A 16 24.41 -17.14 10.38
C ASP A 16 24.59 -16.51 9.00
N ARG A 17 23.50 -16.29 8.25
CA ARG A 17 23.55 -15.65 6.92
C ARG A 17 24.04 -14.19 7.01
N VAL A 18 23.52 -13.42 7.98
CA VAL A 18 23.95 -12.03 8.22
C VAL A 18 25.41 -11.97 8.68
N SER A 19 25.81 -12.85 9.59
CA SER A 19 27.21 -12.95 10.05
C SER A 19 28.17 -13.28 8.90
N TYR A 20 27.80 -14.25 8.06
CA TYR A 20 28.55 -14.59 6.85
C TYR A 20 28.64 -13.41 5.88
N ALA A 21 27.52 -12.72 5.62
CA ALA A 21 27.49 -11.57 4.73
C ALA A 21 28.40 -10.44 5.23
N ARG A 22 28.30 -10.09 6.52
CA ARG A 22 29.16 -9.07 7.15
C ARG A 22 30.63 -9.42 7.00
N LYS A 23 31.01 -10.68 7.26
CA LYS A 23 32.40 -11.15 7.11
C LYS A 23 32.91 -11.07 5.68
N LYS A 24 32.07 -11.39 4.70
CA LYS A 24 32.43 -11.41 3.28
C LYS A 24 32.54 -10.02 2.68
N ILE A 25 31.59 -9.14 3.00
CA ILE A 25 31.57 -7.75 2.56
C ILE A 25 32.66 -6.93 3.28
N GLY A 26 33.01 -7.30 4.51
CA GLY A 26 34.13 -6.70 5.25
C GLY A 26 33.84 -5.31 5.81
N ARG A 27 32.56 -4.94 5.96
CA ARG A 27 32.12 -3.69 6.60
C ARG A 27 30.75 -3.87 7.29
N PRO A 28 30.33 -2.91 8.14
CA PRO A 28 28.96 -2.84 8.66
C PRO A 28 27.90 -2.85 7.55
N LEU A 29 26.76 -3.47 7.84
CA LEU A 29 25.64 -3.65 6.92
C LEU A 29 24.43 -2.79 7.32
N THR A 30 23.81 -2.18 6.31
CA THR A 30 22.47 -1.59 6.42
C THR A 30 21.41 -2.67 6.65
N LEU A 31 20.22 -2.30 7.12
CA LEU A 31 19.12 -3.27 7.28
C LEU A 31 18.73 -3.89 5.94
N SER A 32 18.62 -3.07 4.90
CA SER A 32 18.26 -3.52 3.55
C SER A 32 19.25 -4.58 3.06
N GLU A 33 20.55 -4.38 3.29
CA GLU A 33 21.58 -5.37 2.95
C GLU A 33 21.47 -6.65 3.77
N LYS A 34 21.18 -6.55 5.08
CA LYS A 34 20.99 -7.73 5.92
C LYS A 34 19.86 -8.61 5.39
N VAL A 35 18.72 -8.01 5.04
CA VAL A 35 17.57 -8.74 4.49
C VAL A 35 17.86 -9.25 3.08
N LEU A 36 18.42 -8.44 2.18
CA LEU A 36 18.75 -8.91 0.82
C LEU A 36 19.74 -10.08 0.85
N TYR A 37 20.86 -9.95 1.57
CA TYR A 37 21.88 -10.99 1.62
C TYR A 37 21.46 -12.23 2.39
N SER A 38 20.50 -12.13 3.31
CA SER A 38 19.91 -13.30 3.95
C SER A 38 18.93 -14.05 3.04
N HIS A 39 18.57 -13.53 1.87
CA HIS A 39 17.63 -14.14 0.91
C HIS A 39 18.29 -14.50 -0.43
N LEU A 40 19.62 -14.57 -0.51
CA LEU A 40 20.28 -15.03 -1.73
C LEU A 40 19.87 -16.46 -2.07
N TYR A 41 19.55 -16.71 -3.35
CA TYR A 41 19.21 -18.05 -3.83
C TYR A 41 20.36 -19.04 -3.58
N ASN A 42 21.60 -18.61 -3.83
CA ASN A 42 22.81 -19.33 -3.42
C ASN A 42 23.62 -18.53 -2.40
N ASN A 43 23.46 -18.85 -1.12
CA ASN A 43 24.17 -18.18 -0.01
C ASN A 43 25.70 -18.31 -0.06
N LYS A 44 26.26 -19.21 -0.88
CA LYS A 44 27.71 -19.34 -1.07
C LYS A 44 28.26 -18.38 -2.12
N ASP A 45 27.40 -17.86 -2.99
CA ASP A 45 27.75 -16.99 -4.12
C ASP A 45 27.68 -15.50 -3.77
N LEU A 46 27.88 -15.14 -2.49
CA LEU A 46 28.02 -13.74 -2.13
C LEU A 46 29.31 -13.18 -2.76
N HIS A 47 29.13 -12.47 -3.86
CA HIS A 47 30.17 -11.76 -4.60
C HIS A 47 30.19 -10.28 -4.21
N ASN A 48 31.17 -9.54 -4.75
CA ASN A 48 31.19 -8.07 -4.66
C ASN A 48 30.14 -7.48 -5.61
N TYR A 49 28.85 -7.67 -5.28
CA TYR A 49 27.76 -7.09 -6.03
C TYR A 49 27.81 -5.55 -5.97
N VAL A 50 27.56 -4.92 -7.11
CA VAL A 50 27.58 -3.47 -7.26
C VAL A 50 26.15 -2.96 -7.25
N ARG A 51 25.81 -2.13 -6.26
CA ARG A 51 24.50 -1.46 -6.17
C ARG A 51 24.23 -0.64 -7.44
N GLY A 52 23.03 -0.76 -7.98
CA GLY A 52 22.61 -0.07 -9.19
C GLY A 52 23.19 -0.66 -10.47
N ASP A 53 23.83 -1.83 -10.44
CA ASP A 53 24.40 -2.50 -11.62
C ASP A 53 24.13 -4.01 -11.65
N SER A 54 24.57 -4.75 -10.64
CA SER A 54 24.47 -6.21 -10.60
C SER A 54 23.02 -6.69 -10.52
N TYR A 55 22.66 -7.70 -11.32
CA TYR A 55 21.47 -8.53 -11.08
C TYR A 55 21.83 -9.64 -10.10
N VAL A 56 20.95 -9.84 -9.12
CA VAL A 56 21.13 -10.79 -8.03
C VAL A 56 19.89 -11.66 -7.93
N GLU A 57 20.11 -12.95 -7.70
CA GLU A 57 19.07 -13.95 -7.58
C GLU A 57 18.67 -14.14 -6.11
N PHE A 58 17.39 -13.99 -5.81
CA PHE A 58 16.82 -14.09 -4.47
C PHE A 58 15.76 -15.19 -4.36
N THR A 59 15.47 -15.59 -3.12
CA THR A 59 14.36 -16.48 -2.74
C THR A 59 13.37 -15.73 -1.85
N PRO A 60 12.35 -15.07 -2.41
CA PRO A 60 11.28 -14.50 -1.61
C PRO A 60 10.56 -15.58 -0.79
N ASP A 61 10.18 -15.26 0.44
CA ASP A 61 9.52 -16.18 1.36
C ASP A 61 8.07 -16.48 0.95
N ARG A 62 7.43 -15.52 0.25
CA ARG A 62 6.03 -15.59 -0.11
C ARG A 62 5.67 -14.73 -1.32
N VAL A 63 4.49 -14.99 -1.85
CA VAL A 63 3.84 -14.20 -2.91
C VAL A 63 2.47 -13.69 -2.44
N ALA A 64 2.10 -12.47 -2.82
CA ALA A 64 0.75 -11.94 -2.63
C ALA A 64 0.22 -11.33 -3.93
N MET A 65 -1.01 -11.68 -4.32
CA MET A 65 -1.62 -11.22 -5.56
C MET A 65 -2.99 -10.62 -5.30
N GLN A 66 -3.36 -9.58 -6.04
CA GLN A 66 -4.69 -8.99 -6.00
C GLN A 66 -5.49 -9.37 -7.25
N ASP A 67 -6.81 -9.43 -7.16
CA ASP A 67 -7.70 -10.03 -8.17
C ASP A 67 -7.58 -9.44 -9.60
N ALA A 68 -7.19 -8.18 -9.76
CA ALA A 68 -6.95 -7.58 -11.07
C ALA A 68 -5.63 -8.01 -11.73
N THR A 69 -4.63 -8.50 -10.98
CA THR A 69 -3.36 -9.03 -11.55
C THR A 69 -3.20 -10.52 -11.35
N ALA A 70 -3.87 -11.11 -10.36
CA ALA A 70 -3.90 -12.53 -10.06
C ALA A 70 -4.46 -13.33 -11.24
N GLN A 71 -5.43 -12.78 -11.97
CA GLN A 71 -6.01 -13.44 -13.16
C GLN A 71 -4.91 -13.87 -14.14
N MET A 72 -4.14 -12.90 -14.64
CA MET A 72 -3.08 -13.14 -15.62
C MET A 72 -1.88 -13.88 -15.03
N ALA A 73 -1.54 -13.66 -13.76
CA ALA A 73 -0.48 -14.40 -13.09
C ALA A 73 -0.82 -15.90 -12.98
N LEU A 74 -2.06 -16.24 -12.62
CA LEU A 74 -2.47 -17.63 -12.41
C LEU A 74 -2.74 -18.36 -13.73
N LEU A 75 -3.19 -17.64 -14.78
CA LEU A 75 -3.22 -18.17 -16.14
C LEU A 75 -1.82 -18.57 -16.63
N GLN A 76 -0.80 -17.76 -16.37
CA GLN A 76 0.59 -18.11 -16.65
C GLN A 76 1.10 -19.27 -15.76
N PHE A 77 0.72 -19.31 -14.47
CA PHE A 77 1.10 -20.41 -13.58
C PHE A 77 0.53 -21.76 -14.02
N ILE A 78 -0.70 -21.78 -14.56
CA ILE A 78 -1.31 -22.99 -15.14
C ILE A 78 -0.42 -23.55 -16.25
N MET A 79 0.16 -22.70 -17.10
CA MET A 79 1.07 -23.12 -18.17
C MET A 79 2.41 -23.68 -17.65
N ALA A 80 2.82 -23.34 -16.42
CA ALA A 80 4.05 -23.86 -15.83
C ALA A 80 3.99 -25.37 -15.51
N GLY A 81 2.79 -25.97 -15.55
CA GLY A 81 2.60 -27.42 -15.36
C GLY A 81 2.95 -27.91 -13.96
N LYS A 82 3.00 -27.02 -12.97
CA LYS A 82 3.22 -27.36 -11.55
C LYS A 82 1.94 -27.87 -10.92
N ASN A 83 2.05 -28.74 -9.93
CA ASN A 83 0.89 -29.27 -9.19
C ASN A 83 0.48 -28.37 -8.01
N LYS A 84 1.39 -27.55 -7.51
CA LYS A 84 1.18 -26.60 -6.42
C LYS A 84 2.25 -25.51 -6.45
N VAL A 85 2.00 -24.39 -5.79
CA VAL A 85 3.00 -23.33 -5.58
C VAL A 85 4.14 -23.80 -4.66
N ALA A 86 5.34 -23.25 -4.88
CA ALA A 86 6.55 -23.60 -4.13
C ALA A 86 6.70 -22.84 -2.81
N VAL A 87 6.09 -21.65 -2.71
CA VAL A 87 6.09 -20.81 -1.50
C VAL A 87 4.67 -20.42 -1.11
N PRO A 88 4.40 -20.09 0.17
CA PRO A 88 3.12 -19.53 0.59
C PRO A 88 2.67 -18.40 -0.33
N SER A 89 1.44 -18.51 -0.84
CA SER A 89 0.90 -17.59 -1.83
C SER A 89 -0.55 -17.24 -1.48
N THR A 90 -0.95 -16.00 -1.70
CA THR A 90 -2.34 -15.56 -1.45
C THR A 90 -2.91 -14.73 -2.59
N VAL A 91 -4.23 -14.85 -2.81
CA VAL A 91 -5.03 -14.01 -3.70
C VAL A 91 -6.00 -13.18 -2.86
N HIS A 92 -6.15 -11.90 -3.18
CA HIS A 92 -7.00 -10.93 -2.49
C HIS A 92 -8.01 -10.30 -3.45
N CYS A 93 -9.31 -10.35 -3.14
CA CYS A 93 -10.37 -9.82 -4.00
C CYS A 93 -10.81 -8.40 -3.59
N ASP A 94 -10.07 -7.39 -4.04
CA ASP A 94 -10.21 -5.99 -3.61
C ASP A 94 -10.26 -4.95 -4.75
N HIS A 95 -9.90 -5.29 -6.00
CA HIS A 95 -9.89 -4.34 -7.12
C HIS A 95 -11.15 -4.38 -8.00
N LEU A 96 -12.02 -5.38 -7.84
CA LEU A 96 -13.22 -5.53 -8.67
C LEU A 96 -14.53 -5.06 -8.01
N ILE A 97 -14.46 -4.50 -6.80
CA ILE A 97 -15.62 -3.94 -6.10
C ILE A 97 -15.74 -2.45 -6.41
N GLN A 98 -16.83 -2.06 -7.10
CA GLN A 98 -17.10 -0.68 -7.50
C GLN A 98 -17.88 0.05 -6.42
N ALA A 99 -17.34 1.18 -5.94
CA ALA A 99 -18.06 2.08 -5.05
C ALA A 99 -19.18 2.82 -5.80
N LYS A 100 -20.40 2.81 -5.25
CA LYS A 100 -21.56 3.51 -5.82
C LYS A 100 -22.58 3.94 -4.76
N VAL A 101 -23.06 3.02 -3.93
CA VAL A 101 -24.15 3.29 -2.97
C VAL A 101 -23.63 3.19 -1.55
N ASP A 102 -23.31 1.97 -1.10
CA ASP A 102 -22.80 1.66 0.22
C ASP A 102 -22.09 0.29 0.20
N ALA A 103 -21.34 0.00 1.27
CA ALA A 103 -20.57 -1.22 1.39
C ALA A 103 -21.35 -2.52 1.12
N THR A 104 -22.59 -2.62 1.58
CA THR A 104 -23.38 -3.86 1.50
C THR A 104 -23.89 -4.07 0.08
N GLN A 105 -24.53 -3.05 -0.48
CA GLN A 105 -25.11 -3.12 -1.81
C GLN A 105 -24.02 -3.27 -2.89
N ASP A 106 -22.92 -2.53 -2.75
CA ASP A 106 -21.81 -2.56 -3.71
C ASP A 106 -21.12 -3.93 -3.72
N LEU A 107 -20.99 -4.59 -2.56
CA LEU A 107 -20.42 -5.93 -2.46
C LEU A 107 -21.32 -7.01 -3.07
N ILE A 108 -22.64 -6.91 -2.89
CA ILE A 108 -23.61 -7.83 -3.54
C ILE A 108 -23.48 -7.72 -5.06
N VAL A 109 -23.51 -6.50 -5.58
CA VAL A 109 -23.38 -6.24 -7.03
C VAL A 109 -22.03 -6.74 -7.56
N ALA A 110 -20.94 -6.54 -6.82
CA ALA A 110 -19.62 -7.02 -7.22
C ALA A 110 -19.56 -8.55 -7.29
N LYS A 111 -20.13 -9.25 -6.31
CA LYS A 111 -20.18 -10.72 -6.28
C LYS A 111 -20.97 -11.29 -7.45
N GLU A 112 -22.07 -10.65 -7.85
CA GLU A 112 -22.86 -11.05 -9.03
C GLU A 112 -22.09 -10.75 -10.33
N THR A 113 -21.65 -9.50 -10.50
CA THR A 113 -21.01 -8.99 -11.73
C THR A 113 -19.67 -9.65 -12.05
N ASN A 114 -18.91 -10.03 -11.02
CA ASN A 114 -17.59 -10.63 -11.16
C ASN A 114 -17.56 -12.10 -10.72
N SER A 115 -18.73 -12.74 -10.59
CA SER A 115 -18.86 -14.13 -10.16
C SER A 115 -17.96 -15.08 -10.94
N GLU A 116 -17.86 -14.92 -12.26
CA GLU A 116 -16.97 -15.73 -13.12
C GLU A 116 -15.49 -15.61 -12.71
N VAL A 117 -14.99 -14.38 -12.54
CA VAL A 117 -13.59 -14.13 -12.15
C VAL A 117 -13.33 -14.63 -10.74
N TYR A 118 -14.24 -14.38 -9.79
CA TYR A 118 -14.08 -14.86 -8.42
C TYR A 118 -14.12 -16.39 -8.33
N ASN A 119 -15.00 -17.04 -9.09
CA ASN A 119 -15.06 -18.50 -9.19
C ASN A 119 -13.77 -19.08 -9.78
N PHE A 120 -13.22 -18.46 -10.81
CA PHE A 120 -11.92 -18.84 -11.36
C PHE A 120 -10.84 -18.75 -10.30
N LEU A 121 -10.64 -17.55 -9.71
CA LEU A 121 -9.61 -17.28 -8.70
C LEU A 121 -9.72 -18.21 -7.49
N GLU A 122 -10.94 -18.46 -7.01
CA GLU A 122 -11.19 -19.43 -5.95
C GLU A 122 -10.76 -20.85 -6.37
N SER A 123 -11.22 -21.32 -7.53
CA SER A 123 -10.94 -22.69 -7.99
C SER A 123 -9.45 -22.94 -8.26
N VAL A 124 -8.76 -21.97 -8.88
CA VAL A 124 -7.33 -22.06 -9.16
C VAL A 124 -6.51 -21.97 -7.88
N SER A 125 -6.90 -21.12 -6.94
CA SER A 125 -6.23 -21.02 -5.64
C SER A 125 -6.37 -22.32 -4.85
N ASN A 126 -7.58 -22.87 -4.81
CA ASN A 126 -7.88 -24.12 -4.15
C ASN A 126 -7.11 -25.30 -4.79
N LYS A 127 -6.98 -25.33 -6.12
CA LYS A 127 -6.23 -26.36 -6.86
C LYS A 127 -4.73 -26.35 -6.56
N TYR A 128 -4.12 -25.17 -6.49
CA TYR A 128 -2.65 -25.03 -6.46
C TYR A 128 -2.06 -24.72 -5.08
N GLY A 129 -2.86 -24.78 -4.01
CA GLY A 129 -2.36 -24.57 -2.65
C GLY A 129 -2.17 -23.09 -2.29
N ILE A 130 -3.03 -22.20 -2.81
CA ILE A 130 -2.95 -20.75 -2.62
C ILE A 130 -4.09 -20.31 -1.70
N GLY A 131 -3.80 -19.52 -0.68
CA GLY A 131 -4.84 -18.95 0.19
C GLY A 131 -5.70 -17.93 -0.55
N PHE A 132 -7.01 -17.95 -0.31
CA PHE A 132 -7.96 -17.08 -1.03
C PHE A 132 -8.72 -16.16 -0.07
N TRP A 133 -8.54 -14.85 -0.21
CA TRP A 133 -9.29 -13.84 0.53
C TRP A 133 -10.45 -13.35 -0.32
N LYS A 134 -11.66 -13.67 0.14
CA LYS A 134 -12.94 -13.44 -0.57
C LYS A 134 -13.22 -11.94 -0.78
N PRO A 135 -14.10 -11.60 -1.75
CA PRO A 135 -14.54 -10.23 -1.93
C PRO A 135 -15.11 -9.64 -0.64
N GLY A 136 -14.58 -8.48 -0.23
CA GLY A 136 -14.96 -7.75 0.99
C GLY A 136 -14.07 -8.04 2.21
N ALA A 137 -13.16 -9.01 2.12
CA ALA A 137 -12.27 -9.35 3.23
C ALA A 137 -11.27 -8.22 3.58
N GLY A 138 -10.81 -7.50 2.57
CA GLY A 138 -9.89 -6.38 2.75
C GLY A 138 -8.97 -6.15 1.57
N ILE A 139 -8.33 -4.99 1.59
CA ILE A 139 -7.31 -4.57 0.64
C ILE A 139 -6.01 -5.32 0.93
N ILE A 140 -5.40 -5.87 -0.11
CA ILE A 140 -4.22 -6.76 -0.06
C ILE A 140 -3.16 -6.30 0.95
N HIS A 141 -2.80 -5.01 0.94
CA HIS A 141 -1.72 -4.47 1.75
C HIS A 141 -2.05 -4.39 3.24
N GLN A 142 -3.31 -4.11 3.56
CA GLN A 142 -3.79 -4.08 4.95
C GLN A 142 -3.83 -5.51 5.49
N VAL A 143 -4.42 -6.42 4.72
CA VAL A 143 -4.48 -7.86 5.07
C VAL A 143 -3.07 -8.42 5.23
N VAL A 144 -2.12 -8.05 4.36
CA VAL A 144 -0.71 -8.42 4.48
C VAL A 144 -0.09 -7.89 5.76
N LEU A 145 -0.25 -6.61 6.07
CA LEU A 145 0.34 -6.05 7.29
C LEU A 145 -0.20 -6.74 8.54
N GLU A 146 -1.50 -7.04 8.57
CA GLU A 146 -2.21 -7.68 9.69
C GLU A 146 -1.85 -9.16 9.89
N ASN A 147 -1.55 -9.89 8.80
CA ASN A 147 -1.51 -11.35 8.83
C ASN A 147 -0.18 -11.98 8.37
N TYR A 148 0.57 -11.29 7.49
CA TYR A 148 1.60 -11.92 6.66
C TYR A 148 2.96 -11.24 6.70
N ALA A 149 3.02 -9.93 6.93
CA ALA A 149 4.27 -9.22 7.08
C ALA A 149 4.95 -9.58 8.42
N PHE A 150 6.28 -9.64 8.41
CA PHE A 150 7.08 -9.88 9.61
C PHE A 150 8.51 -9.31 9.43
N PRO A 151 9.21 -8.98 10.55
CA PRO A 151 10.55 -8.41 10.48
C PRO A 151 11.56 -9.33 9.78
N GLY A 152 12.32 -8.77 8.85
CA GLY A 152 13.40 -9.44 8.15
C GLY A 152 12.98 -10.40 7.04
N GLY A 153 11.69 -10.53 6.74
CA GLY A 153 11.23 -11.33 5.60
C GLY A 153 11.39 -10.63 4.25
N MET A 154 11.26 -11.41 3.18
CA MET A 154 11.19 -10.95 1.79
C MET A 154 9.90 -11.42 1.10
N MET A 155 9.16 -10.51 0.48
CA MET A 155 7.95 -10.81 -0.30
C MET A 155 8.00 -10.14 -1.66
N ILE A 156 7.41 -10.78 -2.66
CA ILE A 156 6.97 -10.10 -3.87
C ILE A 156 5.44 -10.07 -3.93
N GLY A 157 4.89 -8.98 -4.47
CA GLY A 157 3.45 -8.89 -4.70
C GLY A 157 3.13 -8.29 -6.06
N THR A 158 2.06 -8.77 -6.69
CA THR A 158 1.63 -8.28 -8.02
C THR A 158 0.88 -6.94 -7.93
N ASP A 159 1.42 -6.04 -7.12
CA ASP A 159 0.92 -4.70 -6.87
C ASP A 159 2.06 -3.78 -6.41
N SER A 160 2.09 -2.55 -6.91
CA SER A 160 3.15 -1.57 -6.60
C SER A 160 3.23 -1.20 -5.12
N HIS A 161 2.12 -1.25 -4.39
CA HIS A 161 2.03 -0.81 -3.00
C HIS A 161 2.37 -1.92 -2.01
N SER A 162 2.86 -3.07 -2.49
CA SER A 162 3.37 -4.18 -1.65
C SER A 162 4.42 -3.72 -0.64
N VAL A 163 5.14 -2.65 -0.99
CA VAL A 163 6.10 -1.92 -0.17
C VAL A 163 5.55 -1.49 1.20
N ASN A 164 4.22 -1.46 1.39
CA ASN A 164 3.55 -1.23 2.68
C ASN A 164 4.09 -2.12 3.81
N ALA A 165 4.47 -3.37 3.52
CA ALA A 165 5.00 -4.31 4.51
C ALA A 165 6.37 -3.87 5.10
N GLY A 166 7.05 -2.91 4.47
CA GLY A 166 8.23 -2.24 5.02
C GLY A 166 7.98 -1.58 6.38
N GLY A 167 6.72 -1.23 6.67
CA GLY A 167 6.30 -0.73 7.98
C GLY A 167 6.42 -1.74 9.13
N LEU A 168 6.57 -3.02 8.80
CA LEU A 168 6.81 -4.12 9.74
C LEU A 168 8.16 -4.81 9.47
N GLY A 169 9.13 -4.06 8.93
CA GLY A 169 10.51 -4.50 8.76
C GLY A 169 10.73 -5.56 7.66
N MET A 170 9.80 -5.71 6.74
CA MET A 170 9.87 -6.67 5.62
C MET A 170 10.31 -5.98 4.33
N ILE A 171 11.20 -6.59 3.54
CA ILE A 171 11.41 -6.16 2.15
C ILE A 171 10.26 -6.72 1.31
N ALA A 172 9.36 -5.87 0.85
CA ALA A 172 8.25 -6.28 0.00
C ALA A 172 8.24 -5.47 -1.30
N ILE A 173 8.36 -6.15 -2.44
CA ILE A 173 8.58 -5.49 -3.73
C ILE A 173 7.41 -5.76 -4.67
N GLY A 174 6.91 -4.69 -5.31
CA GLY A 174 5.89 -4.79 -6.33
C GLY A 174 6.46 -5.30 -7.65
N VAL A 175 5.86 -6.33 -8.24
CA VAL A 175 6.33 -6.99 -9.46
C VAL A 175 5.20 -7.26 -10.46
N GLY A 176 5.56 -7.70 -11.68
CA GLY A 176 4.59 -8.21 -12.64
C GLY A 176 4.12 -9.62 -12.29
N GLY A 177 3.08 -10.10 -12.99
CA GLY A 177 2.57 -11.46 -12.79
C GLY A 177 3.58 -12.56 -13.11
N ALA A 178 4.48 -12.33 -14.07
CA ALA A 178 5.49 -13.32 -14.48
C ALA A 178 6.54 -13.56 -13.37
N ASP A 179 7.06 -12.50 -12.73
CA ASP A 179 7.96 -12.64 -11.58
C ASP A 179 7.31 -13.42 -10.42
N ALA A 180 6.01 -13.20 -10.18
CA ALA A 180 5.26 -13.97 -9.20
C ALA A 180 5.19 -15.46 -9.58
N VAL A 181 5.02 -15.77 -10.86
CA VAL A 181 5.04 -17.14 -11.38
C VAL A 181 6.40 -17.80 -11.20
N ASP A 182 7.51 -17.08 -11.41
CA ASP A 182 8.86 -17.63 -11.17
C ASP A 182 8.99 -18.15 -9.74
N VAL A 183 8.70 -17.30 -8.76
CA VAL A 183 8.78 -17.68 -7.34
C VAL A 183 7.77 -18.77 -6.99
N MET A 184 6.53 -18.68 -7.46
CA MET A 184 5.53 -19.72 -7.26
C MET A 184 5.93 -21.05 -7.90
N ALA A 185 6.70 -21.04 -8.99
CA ALA A 185 7.21 -22.25 -9.66
C ALA A 185 8.47 -22.83 -9.00
N GLY A 186 9.03 -22.13 -8.01
CA GLY A 186 10.26 -22.48 -7.30
C GLY A 186 11.53 -22.05 -8.03
N MET A 187 11.43 -21.09 -8.94
CA MET A 187 12.56 -20.47 -9.62
C MET A 187 13.12 -19.33 -8.78
N GLN A 188 14.39 -18.99 -9.00
CA GLN A 188 14.98 -17.80 -8.42
C GLN A 188 14.31 -16.54 -8.97
N TRP A 189 14.29 -15.48 -8.18
CA TRP A 189 13.82 -14.17 -8.62
C TRP A 189 14.99 -13.20 -8.80
N GLU A 190 15.13 -12.66 -10.01
CA GLU A 190 16.19 -11.71 -10.32
C GLU A 190 15.77 -10.28 -9.93
N LEU A 191 16.62 -9.59 -9.18
CA LEU A 191 16.48 -8.18 -8.88
C LEU A 191 17.80 -7.48 -9.10
N LYS A 192 17.76 -6.36 -9.83
CA LYS A 192 18.88 -5.44 -9.90
C LYS A 192 19.15 -4.86 -8.51
N LEU A 193 20.33 -5.13 -7.96
CA LEU A 193 20.68 -4.77 -6.58
C LEU A 193 20.44 -3.27 -6.36
N PRO A 194 19.51 -2.85 -5.49
CA PRO A 194 19.16 -1.45 -5.37
C PRO A 194 20.28 -0.59 -4.77
N LYS A 195 20.30 0.70 -5.11
CA LYS A 195 20.98 1.71 -4.30
C LYS A 195 20.19 1.93 -2.99
N LEU A 196 20.79 2.58 -2.01
CA LEU A 196 20.14 2.84 -0.73
C LEU A 196 20.06 4.34 -0.44
N ILE A 197 18.86 4.82 -0.10
CA ILE A 197 18.62 6.18 0.37
C ILE A 197 18.26 6.09 1.86
N GLY A 198 19.12 6.62 2.72
CA GLY A 198 18.88 6.70 4.15
C GLY A 198 18.02 7.91 4.49
N ILE A 199 16.88 7.71 5.15
CA ILE A 199 16.01 8.78 5.63
C ILE A 199 16.12 8.85 7.16
N ASN A 200 16.86 9.83 7.67
CA ASN A 200 17.01 10.07 9.10
C ASN A 200 15.86 10.93 9.62
N LEU A 201 15.03 10.34 10.49
CA LEU A 201 13.93 11.03 11.15
C LEU A 201 14.34 11.44 12.56
N ILE A 202 14.28 12.74 12.85
CA ILE A 202 14.59 13.32 14.17
C ILE A 202 13.38 14.05 14.74
N GLY A 203 13.35 14.29 16.05
CA GLY A 203 12.21 14.94 16.70
C GLY A 203 10.98 14.04 16.79
N GLU A 204 9.79 14.63 16.83
CA GLU A 204 8.52 13.89 16.91
C GLU A 204 7.37 14.64 16.24
N LEU A 205 6.36 13.89 15.78
CA LEU A 205 5.16 14.45 15.17
C LEU A 205 4.26 15.06 16.25
N GLU A 206 3.75 16.27 15.99
CA GLU A 206 2.89 16.99 16.92
C GLU A 206 1.60 17.51 16.25
N GLY A 207 0.53 17.63 17.05
CA GLY A 207 -0.72 18.25 16.64
C GLY A 207 -1.39 17.58 15.44
N TRP A 208 -1.51 18.32 14.34
CA TRP A 208 -2.19 17.87 13.11
C TRP A 208 -1.30 17.03 12.20
N THR A 209 0.01 17.00 12.43
CA THR A 209 0.95 16.28 11.59
C THR A 209 0.87 14.77 11.86
N SER A 210 1.04 13.98 10.81
CA SER A 210 0.89 12.53 10.80
C SER A 210 2.03 11.85 10.02
N SER A 211 2.10 10.52 10.09
CA SER A 211 3.04 9.75 9.27
C SER A 211 2.86 9.99 7.77
N LYS A 212 1.65 10.33 7.32
CA LYS A 212 1.38 10.67 5.92
C LYS A 212 2.18 11.90 5.48
N ASP A 213 2.31 12.90 6.34
CA ASP A 213 3.01 14.14 6.01
C ASP A 213 4.51 13.91 5.80
N VAL A 214 5.10 12.91 6.47
CA VAL A 214 6.50 12.52 6.28
C VAL A 214 6.73 12.08 4.84
N ILE A 215 5.93 11.15 4.33
CA ILE A 215 6.09 10.66 2.96
C ILE A 215 5.65 11.68 1.91
N LEU A 216 4.66 12.55 2.21
CA LEU A 216 4.33 13.67 1.34
C LEU A 216 5.50 14.67 1.21
N LYS A 217 6.23 14.92 2.31
CA LYS A 217 7.45 15.74 2.31
C LYS A 217 8.59 15.06 1.56
N VAL A 218 8.85 13.78 1.80
CA VAL A 218 9.86 12.99 1.07
C VAL A 218 9.56 12.99 -0.43
N ALA A 219 8.29 12.83 -0.83
CA ALA A 219 7.88 12.90 -2.22
C ALA A 219 8.18 14.26 -2.85
N GLY A 220 7.97 15.35 -2.12
CA GLY A 220 8.36 16.70 -2.55
C GLY A 220 9.88 16.89 -2.71
N ILE A 221 10.69 16.22 -1.90
CA ILE A 221 12.17 16.29 -1.96
C ILE A 221 12.70 15.45 -3.12
N LEU A 222 12.24 14.21 -3.26
CA LEU A 222 12.79 13.24 -4.21
C LEU A 222 12.14 13.32 -5.60
N SER A 223 10.93 13.89 -5.72
CA SER A 223 10.08 13.81 -6.91
C SER A 223 9.69 12.37 -7.30
N VAL A 224 8.81 12.22 -8.29
CA VAL A 224 8.36 10.91 -8.80
C VAL A 224 9.46 10.00 -9.39
N LYS A 225 10.71 10.47 -9.49
CA LYS A 225 11.84 9.71 -10.03
C LYS A 225 12.99 9.49 -9.05
N GLY A 226 13.05 10.23 -7.94
CA GLY A 226 14.23 10.25 -7.07
C GLY A 226 14.52 8.93 -6.36
N GLY A 227 13.51 8.08 -6.18
CA GLY A 227 13.67 6.73 -5.60
C GLY A 227 13.99 5.63 -6.61
N THR A 228 14.00 5.92 -7.92
CA THR A 228 14.11 4.89 -8.98
C THR A 228 15.35 4.01 -8.79
N GLY A 229 15.14 2.70 -8.60
CA GLY A 229 16.22 1.73 -8.42
C GLY A 229 16.90 1.79 -7.05
N SER A 230 16.24 2.41 -6.06
CA SER A 230 16.72 2.52 -4.69
C SER A 230 15.73 1.94 -3.68
N ILE A 231 16.24 1.44 -2.56
CA ILE A 231 15.45 1.19 -1.34
C ILE A 231 15.57 2.42 -0.44
N LEU A 232 14.44 2.87 0.13
CA LEU A 232 14.43 3.87 1.19
C LEU A 232 14.49 3.18 2.55
N GLU A 233 15.55 3.43 3.30
CA GLU A 233 15.73 2.90 4.65
C GLU A 233 15.54 4.01 5.67
N TYR A 234 14.51 3.89 6.50
CA TYR A 234 14.16 4.89 7.50
C TYR A 234 14.78 4.54 8.86
N PHE A 235 15.44 5.51 9.48
CA PHE A 235 16.12 5.37 10.76
C PHE A 235 16.07 6.66 11.59
N GLY A 236 16.67 6.66 12.78
CA GLY A 236 16.70 7.82 13.69
C GLY A 236 15.64 7.74 14.80
N GLU A 237 15.81 8.54 15.84
CA GLU A 237 14.92 8.56 17.02
C GLU A 237 13.45 8.84 16.66
N GLY A 238 13.20 9.65 15.64
CA GLY A 238 11.86 9.98 15.17
C GLY A 238 11.19 8.77 14.54
N ALA A 239 11.95 7.88 13.88
CA ALA A 239 11.42 6.66 13.28
C ALA A 239 10.93 5.67 14.35
N GLU A 240 11.62 5.58 15.49
CA GLU A 240 11.26 4.67 16.59
C GLU A 240 9.95 5.07 17.29
N LYS A 241 9.59 6.35 17.23
CA LYS A 241 8.36 6.90 17.80
C LYS A 241 7.12 6.66 16.94
N LEU A 242 7.28 6.34 15.65
CA LEU A 242 6.15 6.11 14.75
C LEU A 242 5.48 4.76 15.04
N SER A 243 4.16 4.70 14.97
CA SER A 243 3.41 3.45 15.02
C SER A 243 3.77 2.52 13.85
N CYS A 244 3.52 1.21 13.99
CA CYS A 244 3.75 0.27 12.89
C CYS A 244 2.91 0.62 11.65
N THR A 245 1.64 1.00 11.83
CA THR A 245 0.72 1.42 10.77
C THR A 245 1.14 2.73 10.11
N GLY A 246 1.68 3.68 10.88
CA GLY A 246 2.27 4.91 10.35
C GLY A 246 3.53 4.66 9.52
N LYS A 247 4.39 3.73 9.95
CA LYS A 247 5.52 3.24 9.14
C LYS A 247 5.05 2.56 7.85
N GLY A 248 3.94 1.81 7.92
CA GLY A 248 3.25 1.24 6.76
C GLY A 248 2.80 2.30 5.77
N THR A 249 2.13 3.35 6.24
CA THR A 249 1.73 4.54 5.45
C THR A 249 2.92 5.13 4.69
N ILE A 250 4.04 5.35 5.39
CA ILE A 250 5.25 5.94 4.80
C ILE A 250 5.81 5.01 3.74
N SER A 251 5.91 3.71 4.05
CA SER A 251 6.49 2.73 3.15
C SER A 251 5.63 2.56 1.89
N ASN A 252 4.31 2.51 2.04
CA ASN A 252 3.31 2.42 0.97
C ASN A 252 3.56 3.46 -0.11
N MET A 253 3.60 4.73 0.28
CA MET A 253 3.70 5.84 -0.68
C MET A 253 5.14 6.09 -1.17
N GLY A 254 6.12 5.31 -0.71
CA GLY A 254 7.44 5.20 -1.36
C GLY A 254 7.35 4.69 -2.81
N ALA A 255 6.28 3.97 -3.18
CA ALA A 255 6.05 3.56 -4.57
C ALA A 255 5.89 4.77 -5.52
N GLU A 256 5.34 5.88 -5.04
CA GLU A 256 5.04 7.09 -5.84
C GLU A 256 6.28 7.87 -6.27
N ILE A 257 7.42 7.63 -5.61
CA ILE A 257 8.73 8.20 -5.95
C ILE A 257 9.61 7.23 -6.73
N GLY A 258 9.07 6.05 -7.09
CA GLY A 258 9.76 5.02 -7.87
C GLY A 258 10.70 4.14 -7.04
N ALA A 259 10.61 4.16 -5.72
CA ALA A 259 11.42 3.29 -4.86
C ALA A 259 11.15 1.81 -5.17
N THR A 260 12.20 0.99 -5.16
CA THR A 260 12.07 -0.48 -5.25
C THR A 260 11.26 -1.01 -4.06
N THR A 261 11.58 -0.54 -2.86
CA THR A 261 10.76 -0.66 -1.64
C THR A 261 11.18 0.40 -0.62
N SER A 262 10.45 0.47 0.48
CA SER A 262 10.85 1.17 1.71
C SER A 262 10.95 0.17 2.86
N ILE A 263 11.73 0.47 3.89
CA ILE A 263 11.85 -0.38 5.09
C ILE A 263 12.17 0.45 6.35
N PHE A 264 11.62 0.00 7.48
CA PHE A 264 11.95 0.49 8.82
C PHE A 264 12.65 -0.60 9.64
N SER A 265 13.52 -0.19 10.56
CA SER A 265 14.16 -1.11 11.52
C SER A 265 13.17 -1.66 12.54
N TYR A 266 13.32 -2.92 12.92
CA TYR A 266 12.45 -3.55 13.92
C TYR A 266 12.58 -2.83 15.27
N ASP A 267 11.43 -2.51 15.85
CA ASP A 267 11.32 -1.79 17.12
C ASP A 267 10.08 -2.21 17.92
N HIS A 268 9.93 -1.60 19.09
CA HIS A 268 8.86 -1.90 20.03
C HIS A 268 7.45 -1.60 19.48
N GLN A 269 7.30 -0.66 18.54
CA GLN A 269 5.99 -0.36 17.95
C GLN A 269 5.57 -1.48 16.98
N MET A 270 6.53 -2.07 16.26
CA MET A 270 6.29 -3.29 15.47
C MET A 270 5.96 -4.49 16.36
N GLU A 271 6.66 -4.65 17.49
CA GLU A 271 6.38 -5.70 18.49
C GLU A 271 4.94 -5.62 19.01
N LYS A 272 4.51 -4.43 19.47
CA LYS A 272 3.13 -4.20 19.92
C LYS A 272 2.11 -4.58 18.87
N TYR A 273 2.35 -4.18 17.62
CA TYR A 273 1.44 -4.45 16.51
C TYR A 273 1.35 -5.96 16.21
N LEU A 274 2.47 -6.69 16.20
CA LEU A 274 2.49 -8.15 16.08
C LEU A 274 1.67 -8.79 17.20
N ILE A 275 1.85 -8.37 18.46
CA ILE A 275 1.09 -8.92 19.60
C ILE A 275 -0.41 -8.63 19.45
N ALA A 276 -0.79 -7.39 19.15
CA ALA A 276 -2.19 -6.98 19.02
C ALA A 276 -2.93 -7.68 17.88
N THR A 277 -2.20 -8.13 16.86
CA THR A 277 -2.73 -8.91 15.73
C THR A 277 -2.57 -10.43 15.91
N GLY A 278 -2.37 -10.89 17.15
CA GLY A 278 -2.31 -12.32 17.48
C GLY A 278 -1.01 -13.02 17.08
N ARG A 279 0.04 -12.27 16.74
CA ARG A 279 1.35 -12.77 16.27
C ARG A 279 2.45 -12.69 17.34
N LYS A 280 2.08 -12.86 18.62
CA LYS A 280 3.00 -12.82 19.76
C LYS A 280 4.22 -13.75 19.60
N LYS A 281 4.04 -14.95 19.05
CA LYS A 281 5.16 -15.89 18.82
C LYS A 281 6.18 -15.33 17.84
N VAL A 282 5.75 -14.66 16.77
CA VAL A 282 6.66 -13.99 15.80
C VAL A 282 7.42 -12.87 16.50
N ALA A 283 6.75 -12.06 17.32
CA ALA A 283 7.39 -11.02 18.12
C ALA A 283 8.47 -11.58 19.07
N GLU A 284 8.15 -12.66 19.80
CA GLU A 284 9.11 -13.32 20.71
C GLU A 284 10.35 -13.84 19.96
N MET A 285 10.16 -14.49 18.81
CA MET A 285 11.29 -14.94 18.00
C MET A 285 12.07 -13.76 17.43
N ALA A 286 11.40 -12.71 16.94
CA ALA A 286 12.06 -11.54 16.40
C ALA A 286 12.91 -10.80 17.46
N ASN A 287 12.39 -10.70 18.68
CA ASN A 287 13.11 -10.14 19.83
C ASN A 287 14.40 -10.90 20.14
N SER A 288 14.40 -12.23 19.97
CA SER A 288 15.57 -13.08 20.24
C SER A 288 16.76 -12.83 19.30
N ILE A 289 16.50 -12.31 18.10
CA ILE A 289 17.51 -12.02 17.06
C ILE A 289 17.46 -10.58 16.54
N LYS A 290 16.92 -9.65 17.36
CA LYS A 290 16.58 -8.27 16.96
C LYS A 290 17.70 -7.49 16.27
N ASP A 291 18.96 -7.74 16.61
CA ASP A 291 20.12 -7.03 16.05
C ASP A 291 20.34 -7.37 14.56
N ASN A 292 19.74 -8.45 14.07
CA ASN A 292 19.71 -8.79 12.64
C ASN A 292 18.63 -8.01 11.87
N PHE A 293 17.66 -7.41 12.56
CA PHE A 293 16.56 -6.63 11.99
C PHE A 293 16.73 -5.12 12.17
N ARG A 294 17.96 -4.70 12.44
CA ARG A 294 18.39 -3.31 12.55
C ARG A 294 19.70 -3.17 11.79
N ALA A 295 20.05 -1.99 11.30
CA ALA A 295 21.37 -1.76 10.73
C ALA A 295 22.45 -1.93 11.84
N ASP A 296 23.68 -2.21 11.43
CA ASP A 296 24.81 -2.19 12.37
C ASP A 296 25.00 -0.76 12.94
N TYR A 297 25.46 -0.64 14.19
CA TYR A 297 25.49 0.64 14.93
C TYR A 297 26.27 1.75 14.20
N GLU A 298 27.36 1.39 13.54
CA GLU A 298 28.21 2.28 12.77
C GLU A 298 27.46 2.92 11.59
N VAL A 299 26.46 2.24 11.03
CA VAL A 299 25.61 2.79 9.96
C VAL A 299 24.80 3.98 10.46
N TYR A 300 24.35 3.95 11.71
CA TYR A 300 23.61 5.08 12.30
C TYR A 300 24.53 6.23 12.71
N THR A 301 25.79 5.92 13.06
CA THR A 301 26.76 6.93 13.49
C THR A 301 27.30 7.72 12.29
N ASP A 302 27.62 7.03 11.18
CA ASP A 302 28.21 7.63 9.98
C ASP A 302 27.42 7.23 8.71
N PRO A 303 26.13 7.61 8.59
CA PRO A 303 25.23 7.10 7.55
C PRO A 303 25.70 7.40 6.12
N GLU A 304 26.39 8.52 5.89
CA GLU A 304 26.91 8.90 4.57
C GLU A 304 27.96 7.93 4.01
N LEU A 305 28.57 7.08 4.85
CA LEU A 305 29.50 6.04 4.41
C LEU A 305 28.80 4.79 3.84
N TYR A 306 27.52 4.59 4.18
CA TYR A 306 26.80 3.35 3.92
C TYR A 306 25.58 3.50 3.01
N TYR A 307 24.99 4.69 2.96
CA TYR A 307 23.90 5.04 2.05
C TYR A 307 24.42 5.84 0.85
N ASP A 308 23.85 5.59 -0.32
CA ASP A 308 24.17 6.33 -1.56
C ASP A 308 23.67 7.79 -1.50
N GLN A 309 22.68 8.06 -0.63
CA GLN A 309 22.17 9.39 -0.31
C GLN A 309 21.59 9.37 1.10
N VAL A 310 21.74 10.47 1.85
CA VAL A 310 21.09 10.67 3.16
C VAL A 310 20.21 11.91 3.12
N ILE A 311 18.99 11.81 3.65
CA ILE A 311 18.05 12.92 3.82
C ILE A 311 17.63 12.95 5.28
N THR A 312 17.70 14.12 5.91
CA THR A 312 17.21 14.33 7.29
C THR A 312 15.89 15.07 7.27
N ILE A 313 14.91 14.58 8.01
CA ILE A 313 13.61 15.25 8.24
C ILE A 313 13.43 15.44 9.74
N ASN A 314 13.24 16.68 10.15
CA ASN A 314 12.80 17.01 11.50
C ASN A 314 11.28 16.93 11.57
N LEU A 315 10.77 15.96 12.32
CA LEU A 315 9.33 15.74 12.50
C LEU A 315 8.66 16.86 13.28
N SER A 316 9.38 17.54 14.18
CA SER A 316 8.85 18.64 14.98
C SER A 316 8.65 19.94 14.18
N ASP A 317 9.39 20.09 13.06
CA ASP A 317 9.22 21.23 12.14
C ASP A 317 8.20 20.92 11.02
N LEU A 318 7.69 19.69 10.96
CA LEU A 318 6.80 19.23 9.91
C LEU A 318 5.37 19.65 10.22
N GLU A 319 4.74 20.34 9.27
CA GLU A 319 3.31 20.68 9.32
C GLU A 319 2.49 19.80 8.35
N PRO A 320 1.15 19.79 8.44
CA PRO A 320 0.32 19.01 7.52
C PRO A 320 0.51 19.39 6.06
N HIS A 321 0.48 18.42 5.15
CA HIS A 321 0.69 18.60 3.72
C HIS A 321 -0.49 18.10 2.88
N LEU A 322 -0.65 18.75 1.72
CA LEU A 322 -1.46 18.26 0.62
C LEU A 322 -0.63 18.25 -0.66
N ASN A 323 -0.57 17.10 -1.34
CA ASN A 323 0.15 16.99 -2.60
C ASN A 323 -0.82 16.90 -3.78
N GLY A 324 -0.54 17.59 -4.89
CA GLY A 324 -1.38 17.54 -6.10
C GLY A 324 -1.39 18.82 -6.93
N PRO A 325 -2.29 18.92 -7.93
CA PRO A 325 -3.47 18.07 -8.16
C PRO A 325 -3.31 16.89 -9.13
N PHE A 326 -2.17 16.77 -9.81
CA PHE A 326 -1.97 15.77 -10.89
C PHE A 326 -0.68 14.94 -10.74
N THR A 327 0.01 15.10 -9.63
CA THR A 327 1.24 14.38 -9.31
C THR A 327 1.44 14.33 -7.80
N PRO A 328 1.88 13.19 -7.24
CA PRO A 328 1.99 12.99 -5.80
C PRO A 328 3.21 13.70 -5.19
N ASP A 329 4.14 14.20 -6.00
CA ASP A 329 5.33 14.92 -5.56
C ASP A 329 5.17 16.44 -5.49
N ARG A 330 4.01 17.00 -5.90
CA ARG A 330 3.76 18.43 -5.77
C ARG A 330 3.35 18.78 -4.34
N ALA A 331 4.34 18.79 -3.45
CA ALA A 331 4.13 19.00 -2.03
C ALA A 331 3.78 20.45 -1.68
N THR A 332 2.65 20.63 -0.99
CA THR A 332 2.19 21.95 -0.51
C THR A 332 1.82 21.85 0.96
N PRO A 333 2.57 22.50 1.86
CA PRO A 333 2.16 22.61 3.25
C PRO A 333 0.81 23.32 3.36
N ILE A 334 -0.02 22.93 4.34
CA ILE A 334 -1.39 23.43 4.47
C ILE A 334 -1.44 24.96 4.66
N SER A 335 -0.42 25.53 5.33
CA SER A 335 -0.24 26.97 5.51
C SER A 335 -0.13 27.76 4.20
N GLU A 336 0.39 27.14 3.13
CA GLU A 336 0.60 27.78 1.83
C GLU A 336 -0.50 27.44 0.79
N MET A 337 -1.41 26.51 1.12
CA MET A 337 -2.39 25.99 0.15
C MET A 337 -3.26 27.08 -0.48
N ALA A 338 -3.75 28.03 0.32
CA ALA A 338 -4.56 29.15 -0.16
C ALA A 338 -3.87 29.96 -1.27
N LYS A 339 -2.60 30.31 -1.02
CA LYS A 339 -1.77 31.10 -1.94
C LYS A 339 -1.42 30.32 -3.20
N VAL A 340 -1.09 29.03 -3.06
CA VAL A 340 -0.77 28.16 -4.20
C VAL A 340 -2.00 27.90 -5.06
N ALA A 341 -3.16 27.63 -4.45
CA ALA A 341 -4.42 27.43 -5.16
C ALA A 341 -4.82 28.67 -5.98
N ALA A 342 -4.74 29.86 -5.38
CA ALA A 342 -5.00 31.12 -6.06
C ALA A 342 -4.04 31.36 -7.23
N LYS A 343 -2.73 31.18 -7.01
CA LYS A 343 -1.69 31.34 -8.05
C LYS A 343 -1.92 30.42 -9.26
N ASN A 344 -2.46 29.23 -9.05
CA ASN A 344 -2.66 28.23 -10.11
C ASN A 344 -4.10 28.17 -10.62
N ASN A 345 -5.00 29.02 -10.11
CA ASN A 345 -6.42 29.04 -10.46
C ASN A 345 -7.09 27.65 -10.31
N TRP A 346 -6.82 27.00 -9.17
CA TRP A 346 -7.45 25.74 -8.81
C TRP A 346 -8.85 25.97 -8.23
N PRO A 347 -9.82 25.07 -8.48
CA PRO A 347 -11.11 25.13 -7.80
C PRO A 347 -10.87 24.86 -6.31
N THR A 348 -11.33 25.75 -5.43
CA THR A 348 -11.14 25.58 -3.98
C THR A 348 -12.32 24.87 -3.34
N GLU A 349 -13.51 24.93 -3.94
CA GLU A 349 -14.67 24.18 -3.48
C GLU A 349 -14.41 22.67 -3.60
N VAL A 350 -14.35 22.00 -2.45
CA VAL A 350 -14.14 20.56 -2.37
C VAL A 350 -15.48 19.87 -2.53
N LYS A 351 -15.57 19.00 -3.53
CA LYS A 351 -16.79 18.24 -3.81
C LYS A 351 -16.87 16.96 -2.99
N VAL A 352 -15.75 16.26 -2.83
CA VAL A 352 -15.69 14.99 -2.10
C VAL A 352 -14.39 14.87 -1.31
N GLY A 353 -14.52 14.50 -0.03
CA GLY A 353 -13.45 13.99 0.82
C GLY A 353 -13.49 12.45 0.88
N LEU A 354 -12.37 11.78 0.68
CA LEU A 354 -12.31 10.31 0.75
C LEU A 354 -11.18 9.87 1.68
N ILE A 355 -11.50 9.17 2.76
CA ILE A 355 -10.50 8.58 3.66
C ILE A 355 -10.49 7.06 3.54
N GLY A 356 -9.34 6.46 3.88
CA GLY A 356 -9.14 5.02 3.83
C GLY A 356 -8.23 4.57 2.68
N SER A 357 -8.61 3.46 2.03
CA SER A 357 -7.77 2.70 1.09
C SER A 357 -6.48 2.14 1.74
N CYS A 358 -5.63 1.43 1.00
CA CYS A 358 -4.45 0.75 1.55
C CYS A 358 -3.45 1.65 2.30
N THR A 359 -3.45 2.97 2.04
CA THR A 359 -2.42 3.87 2.59
C THR A 359 -2.77 4.39 3.98
N ASN A 360 -4.03 4.70 4.26
CA ASN A 360 -4.46 5.34 5.51
C ASN A 360 -5.83 4.84 5.97
N SER A 361 -5.96 3.52 6.17
CA SER A 361 -7.20 2.86 6.62
C SER A 361 -7.00 1.95 7.83
N SER A 362 -5.90 2.13 8.57
CA SER A 362 -5.70 1.43 9.83
C SER A 362 -6.68 1.91 10.91
N TYR A 363 -6.76 1.18 12.01
CA TYR A 363 -7.53 1.62 13.18
C TYR A 363 -7.05 3.00 13.68
N GLU A 364 -5.74 3.25 13.70
CA GLU A 364 -5.14 4.53 14.07
C GLU A 364 -5.61 5.67 13.16
N ASP A 365 -5.49 5.50 11.83
CA ASP A 365 -5.91 6.48 10.82
C ASP A 365 -7.39 6.87 10.98
N ILE A 366 -8.23 5.85 11.13
CA ILE A 366 -9.68 6.02 11.25
C ILE A 366 -10.03 6.66 12.58
N SER A 367 -9.34 6.30 13.69
CA SER A 367 -9.57 6.90 15.00
C SER A 367 -9.25 8.40 15.03
N ARG A 368 -8.16 8.83 14.37
CA ARG A 368 -7.80 10.25 14.23
C ARG A 368 -8.89 11.03 13.49
N SER A 369 -9.40 10.46 12.41
CA SER A 369 -10.51 11.03 11.65
C SER A 369 -11.81 11.05 12.45
N ALA A 370 -12.11 9.98 13.19
CA ALA A 370 -13.28 9.87 14.04
C ALA A 370 -13.25 10.89 15.18
N SER A 371 -12.07 11.21 15.73
CA SER A 371 -11.90 12.29 16.71
C SER A 371 -12.34 13.64 16.14
N ILE A 372 -11.97 13.98 14.90
CA ILE A 372 -12.42 15.22 14.24
C ILE A 372 -13.93 15.17 13.94
N ALA A 373 -14.42 14.03 13.46
CA ALA A 373 -15.83 13.85 13.18
C ALA A 373 -16.71 14.01 14.43
N LYS A 374 -16.27 13.44 15.56
CA LYS A 374 -16.93 13.58 16.86
C LYS A 374 -17.00 15.03 17.30
N GLN A 375 -15.88 15.77 17.24
CA GLN A 375 -15.88 17.20 17.55
C GLN A 375 -16.88 17.97 16.67
N ALA A 376 -16.93 17.65 15.37
CA ALA A 376 -17.85 18.31 14.45
C ALA A 376 -19.32 18.04 14.81
N VAL A 377 -19.69 16.80 15.09
CA VAL A 377 -21.05 16.42 15.51
C VAL A 377 -21.42 17.13 16.83
N GLU A 378 -20.56 17.06 17.85
CA GLU A 378 -20.81 17.67 19.16
C GLU A 378 -20.92 19.20 19.11
N LYS A 379 -20.18 19.84 18.19
CA LYS A 379 -20.18 21.30 18.01
C LYS A 379 -21.20 21.77 16.95
N GLY A 380 -22.05 20.89 16.44
CA GLY A 380 -23.14 21.23 15.51
C GLY A 380 -22.69 21.55 14.08
N LEU A 381 -21.52 21.07 13.66
CA LEU A 381 -21.02 21.15 12.30
C LEU A 381 -21.57 20.00 11.43
N LYS A 382 -21.61 20.22 10.12
CA LYS A 382 -21.94 19.22 9.10
C LYS A 382 -20.91 19.28 7.99
N THR A 383 -20.77 18.20 7.22
CA THR A 383 -19.93 18.23 6.03
C THR A 383 -20.53 19.14 4.96
N LYS A 384 -19.66 19.91 4.30
CA LYS A 384 -20.01 20.73 3.13
C LYS A 384 -19.64 20.03 1.82
N ALA A 385 -18.68 19.11 1.87
CA ALA A 385 -18.37 18.17 0.79
C ALA A 385 -19.00 16.81 1.11
N ASP A 386 -19.23 15.98 0.09
CA ASP A 386 -19.53 14.56 0.33
C ASP A 386 -18.33 13.92 1.04
N PHE A 387 -18.58 13.01 1.97
CA PHE A 387 -17.52 12.41 2.77
C PHE A 387 -17.66 10.89 2.84
N THR A 388 -16.59 10.17 2.52
CA THR A 388 -16.60 8.71 2.41
C THR A 388 -15.43 8.08 3.13
N ILE A 389 -15.65 6.90 3.71
CA ILE A 389 -14.68 6.13 4.48
C ILE A 389 -14.57 4.73 3.89
N THR A 390 -13.34 4.26 3.65
CA THR A 390 -13.04 2.92 3.14
C THR A 390 -12.11 2.18 4.12
N PRO A 391 -12.64 1.30 4.98
CA PRO A 391 -11.81 0.51 5.89
C PRO A 391 -10.87 -0.44 5.11
N GLY A 392 -9.70 -0.71 5.67
CA GLY A 392 -8.67 -1.47 4.95
C GLY A 392 -8.92 -2.98 4.95
N SER A 393 -9.63 -3.50 5.95
CA SER A 393 -9.98 -4.91 6.08
C SER A 393 -11.28 -5.08 6.86
N GLU A 394 -11.87 -6.28 6.79
CA GLU A 394 -13.04 -6.64 7.58
C GLU A 394 -12.73 -6.62 9.08
N GLN A 395 -11.51 -6.99 9.47
CA GLN A 395 -11.05 -6.88 10.85
C GLN A 395 -11.04 -5.42 11.34
N VAL A 396 -10.53 -4.49 10.53
CA VAL A 396 -10.61 -3.06 10.89
C VAL A 396 -12.05 -2.60 10.92
N ARG A 397 -12.85 -2.87 9.87
CA ARG A 397 -14.25 -2.45 9.74
C ARG A 397 -15.08 -2.89 10.95
N TYR A 398 -14.98 -4.17 11.31
CA TYR A 398 -15.71 -4.76 12.43
C TYR A 398 -15.28 -4.11 13.75
N THR A 399 -13.97 -3.93 13.96
CA THR A 399 -13.43 -3.32 15.19
C THR A 399 -13.88 -1.85 15.35
N ILE A 400 -13.80 -1.04 14.30
CA ILE A 400 -14.20 0.38 14.35
C ILE A 400 -15.72 0.56 14.46
N GLU A 401 -16.51 -0.41 14.00
CA GLU A 401 -17.96 -0.44 14.20
C GLU A 401 -18.29 -0.70 15.66
N ARG A 402 -17.70 -1.76 16.25
CA ARG A 402 -17.83 -2.07 17.68
C ARG A 402 -17.46 -0.89 18.57
N ASP A 403 -16.40 -0.18 18.21
CA ASP A 403 -15.87 0.96 18.98
C ASP A 403 -16.59 2.30 18.66
N GLY A 404 -17.61 2.27 17.78
CA GLY A 404 -18.54 3.38 17.57
C GLY A 404 -18.09 4.45 16.56
N PHE A 405 -16.98 4.24 15.85
CA PHE A 405 -16.48 5.20 14.87
C PHE A 405 -17.40 5.27 13.64
N ILE A 406 -17.92 4.12 13.17
CA ILE A 406 -18.89 4.10 12.06
C ILE A 406 -20.13 4.94 12.37
N LYS A 407 -20.67 4.80 13.58
CA LYS A 407 -21.80 5.63 14.03
C LYS A 407 -21.43 7.12 14.01
N THR A 408 -20.25 7.48 14.51
CA THR A 408 -19.76 8.86 14.53
C THR A 408 -19.67 9.45 13.11
N PHE A 409 -19.17 8.68 12.15
CA PHE A 409 -19.11 9.10 10.74
C PHE A 409 -20.50 9.24 10.12
N ASN A 410 -21.41 8.31 10.39
CA ASN A 410 -22.80 8.40 9.93
C ASN A 410 -23.52 9.62 10.50
N ASP A 411 -23.32 9.91 11.79
CA ASP A 411 -23.89 11.10 12.46
C ASP A 411 -23.37 12.41 11.85
N LEU A 412 -22.13 12.42 11.35
CA LEU A 412 -21.55 13.54 10.61
C LEU A 412 -22.12 13.69 9.19
N GLY A 413 -22.75 12.64 8.66
CA GLY A 413 -23.28 12.57 7.29
C GLY A 413 -22.34 11.91 6.28
N ALA A 414 -21.37 11.14 6.75
CA ALA A 414 -20.46 10.39 5.89
C ALA A 414 -21.01 9.00 5.52
N SER A 415 -20.48 8.42 4.44
CA SER A 415 -20.83 7.06 4.00
C SER A 415 -19.64 6.10 4.10
N VAL A 416 -19.92 4.82 4.37
CA VAL A 416 -18.89 3.78 4.48
C VAL A 416 -18.96 2.88 3.25
N PHE A 417 -17.85 2.80 2.52
CA PHE A 417 -17.68 1.91 1.38
C PHE A 417 -17.14 0.54 1.81
N ALA A 418 -17.25 -0.42 0.90
CA ALA A 418 -16.73 -1.77 1.10
C ALA A 418 -15.21 -1.76 1.34
N ASN A 419 -14.71 -2.78 2.03
CA ASN A 419 -13.27 -2.94 2.33
C ASN A 419 -12.49 -3.34 1.06
N ALA A 420 -12.34 -2.40 0.14
CA ALA A 420 -11.84 -2.61 -1.22
C ALA A 420 -11.14 -1.35 -1.73
N CYS A 421 -10.37 -1.46 -2.81
CA CYS A 421 -9.64 -0.31 -3.37
C CYS A 421 -10.58 0.82 -3.85
N GLY A 422 -11.71 0.45 -4.47
CA GLY A 422 -12.78 1.37 -4.87
C GLY A 422 -12.28 2.63 -5.61
N PRO A 423 -12.57 3.85 -5.11
CA PRO A 423 -12.14 5.10 -5.76
C PRO A 423 -10.63 5.25 -5.96
N CYS A 424 -9.78 4.55 -5.19
CA CYS A 424 -8.32 4.68 -5.30
C CYS A 424 -7.77 4.23 -6.68
N ILE A 425 -8.45 3.28 -7.32
CA ILE A 425 -8.08 2.68 -8.61
C ILE A 425 -9.09 3.02 -9.73
N GLY A 426 -10.02 3.94 -9.45
CA GLY A 426 -11.05 4.36 -10.41
C GLY A 426 -12.28 3.45 -10.45
N GLN A 427 -12.44 2.54 -9.50
CA GLN A 427 -13.66 1.75 -9.31
C GLN A 427 -14.67 2.54 -8.50
N TRP A 428 -15.11 3.67 -9.07
CA TRP A 428 -16.08 4.56 -8.46
C TRP A 428 -17.05 5.06 -9.52
N SER A 429 -18.33 4.71 -9.35
CA SER A 429 -19.43 5.21 -10.16
C SER A 429 -19.88 6.59 -9.65
N ARG A 430 -18.97 7.58 -9.72
CA ARG A 430 -19.25 8.95 -9.27
C ARG A 430 -20.27 9.62 -10.18
N GLU A 431 -21.37 10.12 -9.62
CA GLU A 431 -22.38 10.83 -10.38
C GLU A 431 -21.79 12.08 -11.05
N GLY A 432 -22.08 12.25 -12.35
CA GLY A 432 -21.66 13.44 -13.11
C GLY A 432 -20.19 13.48 -13.55
N SER A 433 -19.36 12.48 -13.20
CA SER A 433 -17.93 12.48 -13.60
C SER A 433 -17.73 12.46 -15.12
N THR A 434 -18.63 11.82 -15.86
CA THR A 434 -18.63 11.76 -17.34
C THR A 434 -18.86 13.11 -18.01
N LYS A 435 -19.31 14.14 -17.28
CA LYS A 435 -19.47 15.51 -17.79
C LYS A 435 -18.13 16.28 -17.85
N GLU A 436 -17.05 15.68 -17.36
CA GLU A 436 -15.70 16.25 -17.32
C GLU A 436 -15.61 17.64 -16.67
N ILE A 437 -16.47 17.91 -15.68
CA ILE A 437 -16.53 19.21 -15.00
C ILE A 437 -15.25 19.40 -14.17
N LYS A 438 -14.65 20.59 -14.26
CA LYS A 438 -13.52 20.98 -13.41
C LYS A 438 -13.98 21.05 -11.95
N ASN A 439 -13.41 20.22 -11.09
CA ASN A 439 -13.78 20.12 -9.68
C ASN A 439 -12.56 19.73 -8.84
N THR A 440 -12.70 19.79 -7.51
CA THR A 440 -11.66 19.37 -6.56
C THR A 440 -12.16 18.24 -5.67
N ILE A 441 -11.29 17.26 -5.46
CA ILE A 441 -11.46 16.21 -4.43
C ILE A 441 -10.19 16.15 -3.57
N VAL A 442 -10.35 15.74 -2.32
CA VAL A 442 -9.23 15.54 -1.40
C VAL A 442 -9.34 14.13 -0.82
N HIS A 443 -8.25 13.36 -0.83
CA HIS A 443 -8.31 11.98 -0.36
C HIS A 443 -7.06 11.51 0.36
N SER A 444 -7.20 10.53 1.25
CA SER A 444 -6.07 9.97 2.01
C SER A 444 -5.34 8.83 1.30
N PHE A 445 -5.54 8.67 -0.01
CA PHE A 445 -4.83 7.67 -0.83
C PHE A 445 -3.39 8.12 -1.14
N ASN A 446 -2.79 7.57 -2.20
CA ASN A 446 -1.41 7.80 -2.61
C ASN A 446 -1.29 8.47 -4.01
N ARG A 447 -2.13 8.08 -4.98
CA ARG A 447 -2.07 8.59 -6.37
C ARG A 447 -3.18 9.58 -6.69
N ASN A 448 -2.80 10.64 -7.39
CA ASN A 448 -3.70 11.69 -7.88
C ASN A 448 -3.45 12.03 -9.36
N PHE A 449 -3.05 11.05 -10.18
CA PHE A 449 -2.91 11.29 -11.62
C PHE A 449 -4.28 11.63 -12.25
N ALA A 450 -4.26 12.39 -13.35
CA ALA A 450 -5.48 12.72 -14.08
C ALA A 450 -6.29 11.45 -14.43
N LYS A 451 -7.62 11.54 -14.33
CA LYS A 451 -8.58 10.43 -14.54
C LYS A 451 -8.52 9.28 -13.54
N ARG A 452 -7.57 9.25 -12.58
CA ARG A 452 -7.34 8.08 -11.72
C ARG A 452 -8.55 7.74 -10.84
N ALA A 453 -9.14 8.71 -10.16
CA ALA A 453 -10.14 8.45 -9.13
C ALA A 453 -11.56 8.21 -9.69
N ASP A 454 -11.94 8.93 -10.74
CA ASP A 454 -13.32 9.00 -11.23
C ASP A 454 -13.44 9.02 -12.77
N GLY A 455 -12.32 8.84 -13.50
CA GLY A 455 -12.27 8.91 -14.96
C GLY A 455 -12.29 10.32 -15.55
N ASN A 456 -12.50 11.37 -14.75
CA ASN A 456 -12.59 12.75 -15.21
C ASN A 456 -11.19 13.40 -15.28
N PRO A 457 -10.72 13.88 -16.45
CA PRO A 457 -9.41 14.49 -16.59
C PRO A 457 -9.29 15.84 -15.87
N ASN A 458 -10.41 16.51 -15.59
CA ASN A 458 -10.46 17.84 -14.99
C ASN A 458 -10.66 17.82 -13.46
N THR A 459 -10.77 16.64 -12.86
CA THR A 459 -10.77 16.48 -11.40
C THR A 459 -9.38 16.77 -10.83
N HIS A 460 -9.29 17.80 -9.99
CA HIS A 460 -8.08 18.17 -9.25
C HIS A 460 -8.04 17.37 -7.94
N ALA A 461 -7.17 16.37 -7.87
CA ALA A 461 -7.11 15.47 -6.74
C ALA A 461 -5.92 15.79 -5.82
N PHE A 462 -6.19 16.05 -4.55
CA PHE A 462 -5.15 16.31 -3.54
C PHE A 462 -5.04 15.14 -2.57
N VAL A 463 -3.81 14.75 -2.24
CA VAL A 463 -3.53 13.67 -1.28
C VAL A 463 -3.04 14.22 0.04
N GLY A 464 -3.64 13.76 1.14
CA GLY A 464 -3.36 14.23 2.50
C GLY A 464 -3.49 13.13 3.55
N SER A 465 -3.34 13.51 4.82
CA SER A 465 -3.70 12.65 5.97
C SER A 465 -5.22 12.55 6.14
N PRO A 466 -5.75 11.44 6.68
CA PRO A 466 -7.19 11.22 6.76
C PRO A 466 -7.90 12.22 7.69
N GLU A 467 -7.27 12.65 8.78
CA GLU A 467 -7.77 13.72 9.66
C GLU A 467 -7.89 15.08 8.93
N LEU A 468 -6.94 15.41 8.06
CA LEU A 468 -6.93 16.66 7.31
C LEU A 468 -8.00 16.62 6.22
N VAL A 469 -8.15 15.48 5.54
CA VAL A 469 -9.24 15.24 4.58
C VAL A 469 -10.59 15.40 5.28
N THR A 470 -10.74 14.86 6.49
CA THR A 470 -11.97 14.99 7.29
C THR A 470 -12.26 16.46 7.61
N ALA A 471 -11.28 17.21 8.12
CA ALA A 471 -11.42 18.63 8.42
C ALA A 471 -11.78 19.47 7.19
N ILE A 472 -11.17 19.17 6.04
CA ILE A 472 -11.44 19.85 4.76
C ILE A 472 -12.82 19.47 4.21
N ALA A 473 -13.27 18.22 4.35
CA ALA A 473 -14.62 17.81 3.95
C ALA A 473 -15.70 18.53 4.78
N ILE A 474 -15.43 18.75 6.07
CA ILE A 474 -16.27 19.57 6.94
C ILE A 474 -16.29 21.03 6.44
N ALA A 475 -15.13 21.58 6.09
CA ALA A 475 -15.01 22.96 5.61
C ALA A 475 -15.57 23.19 4.20
N GLY A 476 -15.54 22.18 3.33
CA GLY A 476 -15.88 22.27 1.91
C GLY A 476 -14.91 23.10 1.08
N ASP A 477 -13.73 23.41 1.62
CA ASP A 477 -12.78 24.37 1.04
C ASP A 477 -11.34 23.86 1.17
N LEU A 478 -10.66 23.74 0.03
CA LEU A 478 -9.26 23.33 -0.10
C LEU A 478 -8.31 24.27 0.65
N THR A 479 -8.70 25.53 0.84
CA THR A 479 -7.84 26.52 1.49
C THR A 479 -7.98 26.56 3.01
N PHE A 480 -8.86 25.74 3.59
CA PHE A 480 -9.07 25.68 5.04
C PHE A 480 -7.86 25.08 5.75
N ASN A 481 -7.26 25.86 6.66
CA ASN A 481 -6.19 25.40 7.53
C ASN A 481 -6.72 25.16 8.95
N PRO A 482 -6.94 23.89 9.36
CA PRO A 482 -7.55 23.58 10.65
C PRO A 482 -6.70 24.00 11.86
N ALA A 483 -5.39 24.28 11.68
CA ALA A 483 -4.53 24.74 12.76
C ALA A 483 -4.84 26.18 13.22
N ILE A 484 -5.36 27.01 12.32
CA ILE A 484 -5.56 28.46 12.59
C ILE A 484 -6.98 28.94 12.33
N ASP A 485 -7.69 28.34 11.37
CA ASP A 485 -8.99 28.82 10.92
C ASP A 485 -10.13 28.36 11.84
N SER A 486 -11.31 28.95 11.64
CA SER A 486 -12.54 28.58 12.33
C SER A 486 -13.68 28.39 11.32
N LEU A 487 -14.60 27.49 11.65
CA LEU A 487 -15.81 27.20 10.91
C LEU A 487 -17.00 27.87 11.58
N LYS A 488 -18.15 27.95 10.89
CA LYS A 488 -19.41 28.34 11.51
C LYS A 488 -20.30 27.12 11.68
N ASN A 489 -20.83 26.91 12.87
CA ASN A 489 -21.85 25.88 13.09
C ASN A 489 -23.23 26.34 12.60
N GLN A 490 -24.24 25.50 12.79
CA GLN A 490 -25.62 25.76 12.39
C GLN A 490 -26.22 27.01 13.08
N ASP A 491 -25.74 27.35 14.28
CA ASP A 491 -26.15 28.55 15.03
C ASP A 491 -25.32 29.79 14.65
N GLY A 492 -24.41 29.68 13.69
CA GLY A 492 -23.53 30.76 13.23
C GLY A 492 -22.34 31.06 14.17
N GLN A 493 -22.12 30.24 15.21
CA GLN A 493 -21.03 30.40 16.16
C GLN A 493 -19.69 29.96 15.54
N PRO A 494 -18.58 30.68 15.81
CA PRO A 494 -17.26 30.30 15.34
C PRO A 494 -16.74 29.08 16.12
N ILE A 495 -16.38 28.03 15.40
CA ILE A 495 -15.86 26.77 15.93
C ILE A 495 -14.45 26.54 15.41
N LYS A 496 -13.49 26.37 16.31
CA LYS A 496 -12.15 25.85 15.99
C LYS A 496 -12.11 24.34 16.27
N LEU A 497 -11.54 23.59 15.35
CA LEU A 497 -11.27 22.16 15.52
C LEU A 497 -9.96 22.01 16.31
N ASP A 498 -9.99 21.13 17.31
CA ASP A 498 -8.82 20.76 18.08
C ASP A 498 -8.02 19.69 17.31
N PRO A 499 -6.68 19.63 17.47
CA PRO A 499 -5.89 18.57 16.84
C PRO A 499 -6.46 17.16 17.11
N PRO A 500 -6.37 16.25 16.12
CA PRO A 500 -6.93 14.91 16.25
C PRO A 500 -6.24 14.11 17.35
N ILE A 501 -7.04 13.35 18.09
CA ILE A 501 -6.54 12.33 19.03
C ILE A 501 -6.66 10.98 18.31
N GLY A 502 -5.53 10.27 18.18
CA GLY A 502 -5.47 8.94 17.59
C GLY A 502 -5.24 7.87 18.64
N VAL A 503 -5.86 6.71 18.46
CA VAL A 503 -5.61 5.51 19.24
C VAL A 503 -4.87 4.52 18.34
N GLU A 504 -3.60 4.24 18.63
CA GLU A 504 -2.73 3.41 17.78
C GLU A 504 -3.32 2.00 17.55
N LEU A 505 -3.77 1.37 18.64
CA LEU A 505 -4.29 0.00 18.66
C LEU A 505 -5.57 -0.04 19.51
N PRO A 506 -6.58 -0.85 19.15
CA PRO A 506 -7.82 -0.96 19.91
C PRO A 506 -7.54 -1.50 21.33
N GLU A 507 -7.99 -0.79 22.36
CA GLU A 507 -7.76 -1.16 23.77
C GLU A 507 -8.33 -2.54 24.11
N LYS A 508 -9.45 -2.92 23.48
CA LYS A 508 -10.11 -4.22 23.65
C LYS A 508 -9.54 -5.31 22.72
N GLY A 509 -8.49 -4.99 21.96
CA GLY A 509 -8.00 -5.82 20.87
C GLY A 509 -8.87 -5.73 19.61
N PHE A 510 -8.33 -6.26 18.51
CA PHE A 510 -9.06 -6.41 17.26
C PHE A 510 -10.08 -7.54 17.35
N GLU A 511 -11.17 -7.40 16.61
CA GLU A 511 -12.25 -8.38 16.55
C GLU A 511 -12.80 -8.49 15.14
N VAL A 512 -13.25 -9.69 14.78
CA VAL A 512 -13.83 -10.02 13.49
C VAL A 512 -14.63 -11.32 13.61
N GLU A 513 -15.79 -11.41 12.96
CA GLU A 513 -16.57 -12.65 12.92
C GLU A 513 -16.05 -13.62 11.84
N ASP A 514 -15.93 -13.13 10.60
CA ASP A 514 -15.38 -13.86 9.46
C ASP A 514 -14.33 -12.99 8.78
N LEU A 515 -13.08 -13.48 8.75
CA LEU A 515 -11.97 -12.84 8.05
C LEU A 515 -12.16 -12.83 6.53
N GLY A 516 -13.04 -13.69 5.99
CA GLY A 516 -13.19 -13.91 4.55
C GLY A 516 -12.05 -14.72 3.95
N TYR A 517 -11.20 -15.34 4.77
CA TYR A 517 -10.13 -16.23 4.31
C TYR A 517 -10.66 -17.64 4.03
N GLN A 518 -10.19 -18.23 2.93
CA GLN A 518 -10.40 -19.61 2.56
C GLN A 518 -9.06 -20.31 2.41
N GLU A 519 -8.87 -21.34 3.22
CA GLU A 519 -7.72 -22.23 3.14
C GLU A 519 -7.83 -23.10 1.87
N PRO A 520 -6.73 -23.31 1.14
CA PRO A 520 -6.74 -24.21 -0.01
C PRO A 520 -6.88 -25.67 0.43
N ALA A 521 -7.33 -26.52 -0.49
CA ALA A 521 -7.42 -27.95 -0.27
C ALA A 521 -6.03 -28.56 0.00
N GLU A 522 -5.98 -29.53 0.91
CA GLU A 522 -4.76 -30.30 1.18
C GLU A 522 -4.28 -31.07 -0.08
N ASP A 523 -5.21 -31.56 -0.91
CA ASP A 523 -4.92 -32.15 -2.22
C ASP A 523 -5.84 -31.55 -3.31
N GLY A 524 -5.27 -30.68 -4.15
CA GLY A 524 -5.98 -30.02 -5.25
C GLY A 524 -6.03 -30.78 -6.58
N LYS A 525 -5.50 -32.01 -6.67
CA LYS A 525 -5.40 -32.76 -7.95
C LYS A 525 -6.73 -32.86 -8.71
N ASN A 526 -7.82 -33.15 -7.99
CA ASN A 526 -9.15 -33.37 -8.57
C ASN A 526 -10.01 -32.10 -8.66
N ILE A 527 -9.46 -30.93 -8.30
CA ILE A 527 -10.19 -29.67 -8.43
C ILE A 527 -10.19 -29.25 -9.90
N GLU A 528 -11.38 -29.07 -10.45
CA GLU A 528 -11.60 -28.54 -11.78
C GLU A 528 -11.50 -27.01 -11.77
N LEU A 529 -10.78 -26.45 -12.75
CA LEU A 529 -10.67 -25.00 -12.91
C LEU A 529 -11.92 -24.46 -13.58
N LYS A 530 -12.55 -23.45 -12.96
CA LYS A 530 -13.74 -22.81 -13.50
C LYS A 530 -13.34 -21.75 -14.54
N ILE A 531 -13.16 -22.16 -15.79
CA ILE A 531 -12.92 -21.26 -16.92
C ILE A 531 -13.92 -21.59 -18.03
N ASN A 532 -14.76 -20.63 -18.41
CA ASN A 532 -15.68 -20.79 -19.52
C ASN A 532 -14.93 -20.58 -20.86
N PRO A 533 -14.92 -21.54 -21.80
CA PRO A 533 -14.23 -21.37 -23.08
C PRO A 533 -14.82 -20.27 -23.97
N ASP A 534 -16.09 -19.90 -23.74
CA ASP A 534 -16.78 -18.82 -24.46
C ASP A 534 -16.77 -17.49 -23.67
N SER A 535 -15.93 -17.38 -22.65
CA SER A 535 -15.83 -16.19 -21.79
C SER A 535 -15.31 -14.96 -22.53
N ASP A 536 -15.85 -13.79 -22.22
CA ASP A 536 -15.27 -12.49 -22.58
C ASP A 536 -14.44 -11.88 -21.43
N ARG A 537 -14.28 -12.59 -20.30
CA ARG A 537 -13.60 -12.16 -19.08
C ARG A 537 -12.26 -12.86 -18.86
N LEU A 538 -12.19 -14.14 -19.21
CA LEU A 538 -11.06 -15.04 -18.95
C LEU A 538 -10.73 -15.84 -20.21
N GLN A 539 -9.46 -15.89 -20.58
CA GLN A 539 -8.99 -16.69 -21.70
C GLN A 539 -7.73 -17.46 -21.30
N LEU A 540 -7.70 -18.75 -21.62
CA LEU A 540 -6.46 -19.52 -21.50
C LEU A 540 -5.41 -18.95 -22.45
N LEU A 541 -4.17 -18.85 -21.97
CA LEU A 541 -3.08 -18.27 -22.74
C LEU A 541 -2.51 -19.27 -23.75
N ASP A 542 -2.33 -18.80 -24.98
CA ASP A 542 -1.49 -19.47 -25.97
C ASP A 542 -0.04 -19.01 -25.85
N PRO A 543 0.95 -19.91 -25.97
CA PRO A 543 2.35 -19.51 -26.01
C PRO A 543 2.62 -18.49 -27.12
N PHE A 544 3.32 -17.40 -26.82
CA PHE A 544 3.82 -16.50 -27.85
C PHE A 544 4.79 -17.24 -28.79
N ASN A 545 4.89 -16.75 -30.03
CA ASN A 545 5.83 -17.28 -31.01
C ASN A 545 7.27 -17.19 -30.49
N THR A 546 8.03 -18.27 -30.66
CA THR A 546 9.48 -18.28 -30.39
C THR A 546 10.21 -17.34 -31.35
N TRP A 547 11.28 -16.71 -30.88
CA TRP A 547 12.15 -15.92 -31.77
C TRP A 547 12.73 -16.79 -32.89
N ASP A 548 12.68 -16.30 -34.13
CA ASP A 548 13.11 -17.02 -35.34
C ASP A 548 14.62 -16.92 -35.62
N GLY A 549 15.38 -16.31 -34.71
CA GLY A 549 16.83 -16.10 -34.84
C GLY A 549 17.21 -14.95 -35.78
N LYS A 550 16.25 -14.23 -36.38
CA LYS A 550 16.53 -13.17 -37.35
C LYS A 550 16.37 -11.77 -36.75
N ASN A 551 17.04 -10.81 -37.38
CA ASN A 551 16.85 -9.40 -37.10
C ASN A 551 15.47 -8.95 -37.55
N ILE A 552 14.80 -8.14 -36.73
CA ILE A 552 13.51 -7.55 -37.06
C ILE A 552 13.74 -6.32 -37.94
N ILE A 553 13.57 -6.46 -39.25
CA ILE A 553 13.75 -5.39 -40.24
C ILE A 553 12.41 -4.81 -40.70
N GLY A 554 12.37 -3.53 -41.07
CA GLY A 554 11.17 -2.90 -41.63
C GLY A 554 10.07 -2.56 -40.62
N LEU A 555 10.40 -2.41 -39.34
CA LEU A 555 9.45 -2.04 -38.29
C LEU A 555 8.77 -0.69 -38.57
N LYS A 556 7.45 -0.66 -38.41
CA LYS A 556 6.68 0.58 -38.44
C LYS A 556 6.62 1.17 -37.04
N LEU A 557 6.86 2.48 -36.94
CA LEU A 557 6.65 3.23 -35.71
C LEU A 557 5.14 3.35 -35.46
N LEU A 558 4.61 2.63 -34.47
CA LEU A 558 3.19 2.69 -34.09
C LEU A 558 2.82 4.04 -33.46
N ILE A 559 3.62 4.48 -32.49
CA ILE A 559 3.41 5.73 -31.75
C ILE A 559 4.73 6.26 -31.21
N LYS A 560 4.89 7.59 -31.18
CA LYS A 560 5.99 8.29 -30.48
C LYS A 560 5.42 9.09 -29.31
N ALA A 561 5.41 8.50 -28.12
CA ALA A 561 4.94 9.17 -26.91
C ALA A 561 5.80 10.41 -26.59
N LYS A 562 5.17 11.49 -26.12
CA LYS A 562 5.82 12.74 -25.71
C LYS A 562 5.53 13.01 -24.23
N GLY A 563 6.56 13.16 -23.41
CA GLY A 563 6.41 13.49 -21.98
C GLY A 563 6.12 12.26 -21.11
N LYS A 564 5.33 12.45 -20.05
CA LYS A 564 4.99 11.41 -19.05
C LYS A 564 4.04 10.38 -19.69
N CYS A 565 4.45 9.12 -19.72
CA CYS A 565 3.63 7.98 -20.15
C CYS A 565 3.66 6.93 -19.03
N THR A 566 2.63 6.94 -18.18
CA THR A 566 2.47 5.97 -17.08
C THR A 566 1.80 4.69 -17.57
N THR A 567 1.78 3.63 -16.75
CA THR A 567 1.04 2.41 -17.03
C THR A 567 -0.45 2.66 -17.29
N ASP A 568 -1.10 3.61 -16.60
CA ASP A 568 -2.48 4.01 -16.88
C ASP A 568 -2.68 4.62 -18.28
N HIS A 569 -1.64 5.15 -18.94
CA HIS A 569 -1.71 5.61 -20.34
C HIS A 569 -1.57 4.44 -21.33
N ILE A 570 -0.87 3.38 -20.94
CA ILE A 570 -0.59 2.20 -21.77
C ILE A 570 -1.74 1.18 -21.67
N SER A 571 -2.21 0.90 -20.45
CA SER A 571 -3.28 -0.04 -20.12
C SER A 571 -4.08 0.50 -18.93
N MET A 572 -5.08 1.33 -19.23
CA MET A 572 -5.91 2.01 -18.22
C MET A 572 -6.62 1.02 -17.28
N ALA A 573 -6.83 1.41 -16.02
CA ALA A 573 -7.68 0.69 -15.07
C ALA A 573 -9.19 1.00 -15.28
N GLY A 574 -9.96 1.19 -14.21
CA GLY A 574 -11.39 1.51 -14.25
C GLY A 574 -12.20 0.49 -15.06
N PRO A 575 -12.91 0.89 -16.14
CA PRO A 575 -13.78 -0.01 -16.90
C PRO A 575 -13.05 -1.17 -17.59
N TRP A 576 -11.72 -1.10 -17.75
CA TRP A 576 -10.91 -2.16 -18.35
C TRP A 576 -10.54 -3.27 -17.38
N LEU A 577 -10.74 -3.07 -16.06
CA LEU A 577 -10.45 -4.09 -15.06
C LEU A 577 -11.28 -5.37 -15.24
N LYS A 578 -12.43 -5.27 -15.92
CA LYS A 578 -13.23 -6.43 -16.31
C LYS A 578 -12.49 -7.37 -17.28
N TYR A 579 -11.51 -6.89 -18.05
CA TYR A 579 -10.79 -7.64 -19.09
C TYR A 579 -9.35 -7.94 -18.69
N ARG A 580 -9.06 -8.13 -17.41
CA ARG A 580 -7.69 -8.42 -16.93
C ARG A 580 -7.28 -9.88 -17.07
N GLY A 581 -8.22 -10.76 -17.37
CA GLY A 581 -7.99 -12.19 -17.58
C GLY A 581 -7.89 -12.61 -19.05
N ILE A 582 -7.78 -11.66 -19.99
CA ILE A 582 -7.64 -11.90 -21.43
C ILE A 582 -6.37 -11.28 -22.00
#